data_AF-A0AAU1RE21-F1
#
_entry.id   AF-A0AAU1RE21-F1
#
_cell.length_a   1.000
_cell.length_b   1.000
_cell.length_c   1.000
_cell.angle_alpha   90.00
_cell.angle_beta   90.00
_cell.angle_gamma   90.00
#
_symmetry.space_group_name_H-M   'P 1'
#
loop_
_entity.id
_entity.type
_entity.pdbx_description
1 polymer ?
#
loop_
_entity_poly.entity_id
_entity_poly.type
_entity_poly.pdbx_seq_one_letter_code
_entity_poly.pdbx_strand_id
1 'polypeptide(L)'
;MRTLGEVRAALAAGLGFPGDLAGMEAELAATLERVDYTDLSEVSEIIAAYRGHVLTRCDPGFEEALAEGIALVQSLKEERGR
;
A
#
# COMPACT_ATOMS: atom_id res chain seq x y z
N MET A 1 6.11 0.19 13.11
CA MET A 1 5.23 1.17 12.46
C MET A 1 3.89 1.22 13.17
N ARG A 2 3.77 2.10 14.17
CA ARG A 2 2.66 2.21 15.12
C ARG A 2 1.88 3.52 14.98
N THR A 3 2.37 4.49 14.21
CA THR A 3 1.74 5.81 14.09
C THR A 3 1.64 6.25 12.62
N LEU A 4 0.71 7.17 12.32
CA LEU A 4 0.63 7.83 11.02
C LEU A 4 1.94 8.53 10.65
N GLY A 5 2.62 9.14 11.61
CA GLY A 5 3.91 9.80 11.38
C GLY A 5 4.99 8.82 10.91
N GLU A 6 5.04 7.62 11.49
CA GLU A 6 5.97 6.57 11.05
C GLU A 6 5.63 6.06 9.65
N VAL A 7 4.34 5.92 9.29
CA VAL A 7 3.91 5.54 7.93
C VAL A 7 4.31 6.62 6.93
N ARG A 8 3.99 7.90 7.21
CA ARG A 8 4.38 9.05 6.38
C ARG A 8 5.89 9.10 6.14
N ALA A 9 6.69 8.95 7.19
CA ALA A 9 8.14 8.97 7.08
C ALA A 9 8.67 7.81 6.22
N ALA A 10 8.12 6.61 6.38
CA ALA A 10 8.51 5.45 5.59
C ALA A 10 8.16 5.62 4.10
N LEU A 11 6.95 6.12 3.81
CA LEU A 11 6.52 6.41 2.43
C LEU A 11 7.38 7.52 1.79
N ALA A 12 7.70 8.58 2.53
CA ALA A 12 8.60 9.63 2.07
C ALA A 12 10.03 9.13 1.80
N ALA A 13 10.47 8.10 2.54
CA ALA A 13 11.74 7.42 2.31
C ALA A 13 11.71 6.40 1.14
N GLY A 14 10.56 6.25 0.46
CA GLY A 14 10.42 5.33 -0.67
C GLY A 14 10.26 3.87 -0.28
N LEU A 15 9.88 3.58 0.97
CA LEU A 15 9.69 2.21 1.47
C LEU A 15 8.31 1.61 1.14
N GLY A 16 7.43 2.36 0.47
CA GLY A 16 6.15 1.89 -0.05
C GLY A 16 6.18 1.63 -1.56
N PHE A 17 5.00 1.50 -2.16
CA PHE A 17 4.86 1.45 -3.61
C PHE A 17 4.95 2.85 -4.25
N PRO A 18 5.34 2.95 -5.53
CA PRO A 18 5.40 4.22 -6.23
C PRO A 18 4.07 4.99 -6.16
N GLY A 19 4.12 6.22 -5.64
CA GLY A 19 2.94 7.09 -5.51
C GLY A 19 2.21 6.99 -4.18
N ASP A 20 2.52 6.01 -3.33
CA ASP A 20 1.79 5.77 -2.07
C ASP A 20 1.72 6.99 -1.16
N LEU A 21 2.80 7.78 -1.03
CA LEU A 21 2.77 8.98 -0.19
C LEU A 21 1.71 9.98 -0.67
N ALA A 22 1.70 10.28 -1.96
CA ALA A 22 0.76 11.23 -2.54
C ALA A 22 -0.68 10.69 -2.48
N GLY A 23 -0.86 9.39 -2.73
CA GLY A 23 -2.15 8.72 -2.62
C GLY A 23 -2.71 8.78 -1.20
N MET A 24 -1.90 8.40 -0.20
CA MET A 24 -2.30 8.40 1.20
C MET A 24 -2.72 9.79 1.68
N GLU A 25 -1.93 10.83 1.36
CA GLU A 25 -2.27 12.20 1.78
C GLU A 25 -3.56 12.69 1.12
N ALA A 26 -3.78 12.37 -0.16
CA ALA A 26 -5.00 12.74 -0.86
C ALA A 26 -6.23 12.01 -0.28
N GLU A 27 -6.13 10.71 -0.02
CA GLU A 27 -7.21 9.92 0.60
C GLU A 27 -7.52 10.38 2.02
N LEU A 28 -6.49 10.67 2.83
CA LEU A 28 -6.66 11.21 4.18
C LEU A 28 -7.36 12.57 4.14
N ALA A 29 -6.92 13.48 3.26
CA ALA A 29 -7.55 14.80 3.13
C ALA A 29 -9.03 14.69 2.74
N ALA A 30 -9.34 13.93 1.68
CA ALA A 30 -10.71 13.73 1.21
C ALA A 30 -11.59 13.02 2.25
N THR A 31 -11.02 12.12 3.06
CA THR A 31 -11.75 11.42 4.12
C THR A 31 -12.03 12.34 5.30
N LEU A 32 -11.03 13.09 5.75
CA LEU A 32 -11.18 14.06 6.84
C LEU A 32 -12.20 15.17 6.52
N GLU A 33 -12.40 15.51 5.25
CA GLU A 33 -13.43 16.47 4.83
C GLU A 33 -14.87 15.96 5.00
N ARG A 34 -15.09 14.64 5.04
CA ARG A 34 -16.44 14.04 5.07
C ARG A 34 -16.79 13.25 6.33
N VAL A 35 -15.79 12.74 7.06
CA VAL A 35 -16.05 11.90 8.25
C VAL A 35 -16.45 12.74 9.44
N ASP A 36 -17.28 12.17 10.32
CA ASP A 36 -17.60 12.77 11.61
C ASP A 36 -16.38 12.63 12.54
N TYR A 37 -16.05 13.68 13.29
CA TYR A 37 -14.94 13.66 14.24
C TYR A 37 -15.11 12.64 15.38
N THR A 38 -16.33 12.12 15.59
CA THR A 38 -16.64 11.04 16.52
C THR A 38 -16.41 9.64 15.95
N ASP A 39 -16.23 9.51 14.63
CA ASP A 39 -15.95 8.24 13.95
C ASP A 39 -14.83 8.38 12.91
N LEU A 40 -13.65 7.93 13.30
CA LEU A 40 -12.43 7.93 12.48
C LEU A 40 -12.02 6.51 12.05
N SER A 41 -12.97 5.57 11.99
CA SER A 41 -12.73 4.19 11.55
C SER A 41 -12.07 4.16 10.17
N GLU A 42 -12.62 4.90 9.21
CA GLU A 42 -12.11 4.94 7.84
C GLU A 42 -10.70 5.56 7.73
N VAL A 43 -10.42 6.61 8.53
CA VAL A 43 -9.06 7.16 8.62
C VAL A 43 -8.08 6.10 9.13
N SER A 44 -8.50 5.29 10.10
CA SER A 44 -7.69 4.20 10.65
C SER A 44 -7.46 3.08 9.63
N GLU A 45 -8.45 2.78 8.80
CA GLU A 45 -8.36 1.81 7.70
C GLU A 45 -7.37 2.27 6.63
N ILE A 46 -7.43 3.54 6.22
CA ILE A 46 -6.46 4.13 5.27
C ILE A 46 -5.03 3.97 5.84
N ILE A 47 -4.80 4.38 7.09
CA ILE A 47 -3.48 4.26 7.73
C ILE A 47 -3.04 2.79 7.79
N ALA A 48 -3.95 1.86 8.06
CA ALA A 48 -3.66 0.44 8.12
C ALA A 48 -3.30 -0.12 6.74
N ALA A 49 -3.98 0.29 5.68
CA ALA A 49 -3.71 -0.13 4.30
C ALA A 49 -2.30 0.30 3.86
N TYR A 50 -1.97 1.58 4.00
CA TYR A 50 -0.65 2.11 3.63
C TYR A 50 0.48 1.61 4.53
N ARG A 51 0.22 1.34 5.81
CA ARG A 51 1.15 0.58 6.66
C ARG A 51 1.39 -0.81 6.09
N GLY A 52 0.34 -1.48 5.63
CA GLY A 52 0.42 -2.77 4.95
C GLY A 52 1.32 -2.73 3.73
N HIS A 53 1.17 -1.71 2.87
CA HIS A 53 2.01 -1.52 1.69
C HIS A 53 3.50 -1.46 2.04
N VAL A 54 3.85 -0.62 3.02
CA VAL A 54 5.24 -0.50 3.48
C VAL A 54 5.76 -1.82 4.04
N LEU A 55 4.96 -2.51 4.87
CA LEU A 55 5.37 -3.79 5.46
C LEU A 55 5.58 -4.86 4.39
N THR A 56 4.69 -4.93 3.39
CA THR A 56 4.83 -5.85 2.26
C THR A 56 6.07 -5.53 1.43
N ARG A 57 6.30 -4.26 1.09
CA ARG A 57 7.47 -3.86 0.28
C ARG A 57 8.80 -4.09 1.01
N CYS A 58 8.79 -3.97 2.33
CA CYS A 58 9.94 -4.25 3.21
C CYS A 58 10.13 -5.74 3.51
N ASP A 59 9.22 -6.62 3.09
CA ASP A 59 9.34 -8.05 3.32
C ASP A 59 10.57 -8.61 2.56
N PRO A 60 11.47 -9.36 3.21
CA PRO A 60 12.66 -9.90 2.55
C PRO A 60 12.36 -10.81 1.35
N GLY A 61 11.21 -11.49 1.33
CA GLY A 61 10.76 -12.37 0.25
C GLY A 61 9.93 -11.66 -0.81
N PHE A 62 9.70 -10.35 -0.69
CA PHE A 62 8.84 -9.60 -1.61
C PHE A 62 9.26 -9.74 -3.09
N GLU A 63 10.55 -9.55 -3.38
CA GLU A 63 11.05 -9.59 -4.76
C GLU A 63 10.94 -10.99 -5.38
N GLU A 64 11.16 -12.04 -4.58
CA GLU A 64 11.00 -13.44 -5.01
C GLU A 64 9.53 -13.76 -5.30
N ALA A 65 8.64 -13.44 -4.36
CA ALA A 65 7.20 -13.64 -4.53
C ALA A 65 6.64 -12.85 -5.74
N LEU A 66 7.14 -11.63 -5.98
CA LEU A 66 6.77 -10.83 -7.14
C LEU A 66 7.24 -11.49 -8.45
N ALA A 67 8.49 -11.96 -8.51
CA ALA A 67 9.04 -12.64 -9.67
C ALA A 67 8.25 -13.93 -9.99
N GLU A 68 7.92 -14.72 -8.98
CA GLU A 68 7.09 -15.93 -9.12
C GLU A 68 5.70 -15.58 -9.68
N GLY A 69 5.05 -14.55 -9.14
CA GLY A 69 3.74 -14.11 -9.63
C GLY A 69 3.77 -13.64 -11.10
N ILE A 70 4.81 -12.90 -11.48
CA ILE A 70 5.01 -12.47 -12.88
C ILE A 70 5.17 -13.68 -13.80
N ALA A 71 6.02 -14.66 -13.41
CA ALA A 71 6.24 -15.87 -14.19
C ALA A 71 4.95 -16.69 -14.35
N LEU A 72 4.15 -16.83 -13.29
CA LEU A 72 2.86 -17.51 -13.34
C LEU A 72 1.90 -16.84 -14.33
N VAL A 73 1.77 -15.50 -14.27
CA VAL A 73 0.89 -14.75 -15.18
C VAL A 73 1.35 -14.89 -16.64
N GLN A 74 2.66 -14.97 -16.90
CA GLN A 74 3.20 -15.21 -18.23
C GLN A 74 2.81 -16.60 -18.75
N SER A 75 3.00 -17.66 -17.94
CA SER A 75 2.59 -19.03 -18.30
C SER A 75 1.11 -19.12 -18.66
N LEU A 76 0.24 -18.51 -17.84
CA LEU A 76 -1.21 -18.51 -18.08
C LEU A 76 -1.60 -17.78 -19.38
N LYS A 77 -0.87 -16.72 -19.76
CA LYS A 77 -1.11 -16.02 -21.02
C LYS A 77 -0.71 -16.87 -22.23
N GLU A 78 0.39 -17.61 -22.12
CA GLU A 78 0.88 -18.51 -23.17
C GLU A 78 -0.06 -19.71 -23.37
N GLU A 79 -0.58 -20.29 -22.28
CA GLU A 79 -1.55 -21.38 -22.32
C GLU A 79 -2.89 -20.96 -22.93
N ARG A 80 -3.36 -19.74 -22.65
CA ARG A 80 -4.63 -19.22 -23.19
C ARG A 80 -4.52 -18.77 -24.65
N GLY A 81 -3.31 -18.49 -25.14
CA GLY A 81 -3.04 -18.11 -26.53
C GLY A 81 -2.82 -19.30 -27.47
N ARG A 82 -2.78 -20.53 -26.95
CA ARG A 82 -2.61 -21.78 -27.70
C ARG A 82 -3.96 -22.49 -27.87
#